data_AF-A0A2A5CUQ7-F1
#
_entry.id   AF-A0A2A5CUQ7-F1
#
_cell.length_a   1.000
_cell.length_b   1.000
_cell.length_c   1.000
_cell.angle_alpha   90.00
_cell.angle_beta   90.00
_cell.angle_gamma   90.00
#
_symmetry.space_group_name_H-M   'P 1'
#
loop_
_entity.id
_entity.type
_entity.pdbx_description
1 polymer ?
#
loop_
_entity_poly.entity_id
_entity_poly.type
_entity_poly.pdbx_seq_one_letter_code
_entity_poly.pdbx_strand_id
1 'polypeptide(L)'
;MQKYFNNIESIDSFTLSLDYHKNKLECLHCNKSDQFVSHGFIYKQRSISLAEKVGKRIFCSNRYGRSGCGRTFQLYISCEFISFQYGATQLSIFIASLLVNLTVHASYQKATGQSESRNAWRWLNKLMVKLTDYRRFLKA
;
A
#
# COMPACT_ATOMS: atom_id res chain seq x y z
N MET A 1 -17.20 -6.82 -1.08
CA MET A 1 -16.04 -7.11 -1.97
C MET A 1 -14.90 -7.66 -1.12
N GLN A 2 -14.46 -8.91 -1.37
CA GLN A 2 -13.30 -9.48 -0.68
C GLN A 2 -12.05 -8.65 -0.97
N LYS A 3 -11.38 -8.18 0.09
CA LYS A 3 -10.22 -7.30 -0.01
C LYS A 3 -8.90 -8.03 0.23
N TYR A 4 -8.94 -9.08 1.05
CA TYR A 4 -7.76 -9.82 1.49
C TYR A 4 -7.77 -11.25 0.97
N PHE A 5 -6.58 -11.73 0.62
CA PHE A 5 -6.33 -13.03 0.02
C PHE A 5 -5.12 -13.70 0.68
N ASN A 6 -4.97 -15.01 0.53
CA ASN A 6 -3.90 -15.74 1.22
C ASN A 6 -2.53 -15.54 0.55
N ASN A 7 -2.51 -15.38 -0.78
CA ASN A 7 -1.29 -15.23 -1.57
C ASN A 7 -1.55 -14.43 -2.86
N ILE A 8 -0.49 -14.04 -3.57
CA ILE A 8 -0.61 -13.18 -4.75
C ILE A 8 -1.25 -13.91 -5.94
N GLU A 9 -1.05 -15.21 -6.05
CA GLU A 9 -1.60 -16.07 -7.09
C GLU A 9 -3.12 -16.11 -7.00
N SER A 10 -3.67 -16.26 -5.80
CA SER A 10 -5.13 -16.24 -5.58
C SER A 10 -5.75 -14.88 -5.92
N ILE A 11 -5.05 -13.78 -5.67
CA ILE A 11 -5.48 -12.45 -6.13
C ILE A 11 -5.48 -12.40 -7.66
N ASP A 12 -4.40 -12.86 -8.28
CA ASP A 12 -4.25 -12.82 -9.73
C ASP A 12 -5.35 -13.62 -10.43
N SER A 13 -5.56 -14.88 -10.03
CA SER A 13 -6.64 -15.73 -10.53
C SER A 13 -8.02 -15.13 -10.30
N PHE A 14 -8.27 -14.53 -9.13
CA PHE A 14 -9.53 -13.83 -8.86
C PHE A 14 -9.74 -12.64 -9.81
N THR A 15 -8.72 -11.81 -10.01
CA THR A 15 -8.83 -10.64 -10.90
C THR A 15 -8.94 -11.00 -12.39
N LEU A 16 -8.40 -12.14 -12.81
CA LEU A 16 -8.55 -12.64 -14.19
C LEU A 16 -9.92 -13.29 -14.43
N SER A 17 -10.65 -13.64 -13.36
CA SER A 17 -11.97 -14.28 -13.43
C SER A 17 -13.13 -13.33 -13.07
N LEU A 18 -12.91 -12.01 -13.08
CA LEU A 18 -13.93 -11.02 -12.66
C LEU A 18 -15.26 -11.14 -13.43
N ASP A 19 -15.22 -11.55 -14.69
CA ASP A 19 -16.43 -11.75 -15.49
C ASP A 19 -17.34 -12.88 -14.97
N TYR A 20 -16.80 -13.84 -14.21
CA TYR A 20 -17.59 -14.90 -13.55
C TYR A 20 -18.20 -14.47 -12.21
N HIS A 21 -17.78 -13.32 -11.67
CA HIS A 21 -18.21 -12.83 -10.35
C HIS A 21 -19.22 -11.69 -10.43
N LYS A 22 -19.84 -11.44 -11.60
CA LYS A 22 -20.82 -10.35 -11.83
C LYS A 22 -22.04 -10.39 -10.90
N ASN A 23 -22.39 -11.57 -10.36
CA ASN A 23 -23.52 -11.69 -9.43
C ASN A 23 -23.10 -11.53 -7.96
N LYS A 24 -21.79 -11.39 -7.69
CA LYS A 24 -21.22 -11.36 -6.33
C LYS A 24 -20.44 -10.08 -6.03
N LEU A 25 -19.99 -9.37 -7.07
CA LEU A 25 -19.17 -8.17 -6.95
C LEU A 25 -19.93 -6.97 -7.46
N GLU A 26 -20.14 -5.99 -6.60
CA GLU A 26 -20.79 -4.73 -6.96
C GLU A 26 -19.88 -3.55 -6.60
N CYS A 27 -19.84 -2.55 -7.48
CA CYS A 27 -19.12 -1.32 -7.23
C CYS A 27 -19.85 -0.47 -6.19
N LEU A 28 -19.19 -0.24 -5.04
CA LEU A 28 -19.71 0.57 -3.93
C LEU A 28 -20.06 2.03 -4.30
N HIS A 29 -19.65 2.50 -5.48
CA HIS A 29 -19.84 3.89 -5.91
C HIS A 29 -20.89 4.07 -7.00
N CYS A 30 -21.09 3.07 -7.87
CA CYS A 30 -22.04 3.17 -8.98
C CYS A 30 -22.98 1.98 -9.10
N ASN A 31 -22.90 1.02 -8.17
CA ASN A 31 -23.79 -0.14 -8.06
C ASN A 31 -23.80 -1.05 -9.30
N LYS A 32 -22.76 -0.95 -10.14
CA LYS A 32 -22.57 -1.82 -11.30
C LYS A 32 -21.66 -2.98 -10.96
N SER A 33 -21.96 -4.16 -11.49
CA SER A 33 -21.27 -5.40 -11.14
C SER A 33 -20.44 -6.02 -12.26
N ASP A 34 -20.66 -5.59 -13.51
CA ASP A 34 -20.05 -6.10 -14.74
C ASP A 34 -18.94 -5.21 -15.31
N GLN A 35 -18.59 -4.16 -14.57
CA GLN A 35 -17.66 -3.12 -15.02
C GLN A 35 -16.24 -3.30 -14.48
N PHE A 36 -15.99 -4.29 -13.62
CA PHE A 36 -14.66 -4.51 -13.04
C PHE A 36 -13.70 -5.13 -14.04
N VAL A 37 -12.49 -4.58 -14.11
CA VAL A 37 -11.37 -5.12 -14.90
C VAL A 37 -10.12 -5.25 -14.04
N SER A 38 -9.31 -6.26 -14.33
CA SER A 38 -7.99 -6.44 -13.73
C SER A 38 -7.07 -5.26 -14.07
N HIS A 39 -6.32 -4.76 -13.10
CA HIS A 39 -5.32 -3.72 -13.28
C HIS A 39 -3.99 -4.11 -12.57
N GLY A 40 -3.00 -3.22 -12.58
CA GLY A 40 -1.62 -3.54 -12.27
C GLY A 40 -1.40 -3.95 -10.81
N PHE A 41 -0.33 -4.72 -10.59
CA PHE A 41 0.11 -5.15 -9.28
C PHE A 41 0.49 -3.97 -8.36
N ILE A 42 0.31 -4.19 -7.06
CA ILE A 42 0.76 -3.32 -6.00
C ILE A 42 2.08 -3.88 -5.49
N TYR A 43 3.11 -3.05 -5.49
CA TYR A 43 4.44 -3.43 -5.03
C TYR A 43 4.76 -2.71 -3.72
N LYS A 44 5.47 -3.40 -2.83
CA LYS A 44 6.11 -2.80 -1.66
C LYS A 44 7.60 -3.01 -1.70
N GLN A 45 8.32 -2.00 -1.22
CA GLN A 45 9.76 -2.04 -1.18
C GLN A 45 10.19 -2.75 0.11
N ARG A 46 10.79 -3.93 -0.03
CA ARG A 46 11.30 -4.71 1.12
C ARG A 46 12.76 -4.43 1.41
N SER A 47 13.54 -4.18 0.37
CA SER A 47 14.95 -3.79 0.44
C SER A 47 15.28 -2.83 -0.69
N ILE A 48 16.54 -2.42 -0.86
CA ILE A 48 16.95 -1.50 -1.94
C ILE A 48 16.70 -2.12 -3.33
N SER A 49 16.93 -3.43 -3.48
CA SER A 49 16.82 -4.14 -4.75
C SER A 49 15.53 -4.95 -4.89
N LEU A 50 14.76 -5.14 -3.82
CA LEU A 50 13.59 -6.02 -3.82
C LEU A 50 12.28 -5.22 -3.66
N ALA A 51 11.53 -5.19 -4.75
CA ALA A 51 10.12 -4.81 -4.77
C ALA A 51 9.26 -6.07 -4.88
N GLU A 52 8.47 -6.33 -3.85
CA GLU A 52 7.63 -7.54 -3.77
C GLU A 52 6.18 -7.21 -4.15
N LYS A 53 5.53 -8.12 -4.88
CA LYS A 53 4.10 -8.03 -5.17
C LYS A 53 3.30 -8.36 -3.90
N VAL A 54 2.55 -7.39 -3.42
CA VAL A 54 1.75 -7.53 -2.18
C VAL A 54 0.25 -7.47 -2.41
N GLY A 55 -0.15 -7.25 -3.66
CA GLY A 55 -1.55 -7.06 -4.00
C GLY A 55 -1.75 -6.73 -5.47
N LYS A 56 -3.01 -6.49 -5.83
CA LYS A 56 -3.40 -6.12 -7.19
C LYS A 56 -4.55 -5.13 -7.18
N ARG A 57 -4.65 -4.34 -8.24
CA ARG A 57 -5.73 -3.37 -8.41
C ARG A 57 -6.83 -3.95 -9.29
N ILE A 58 -8.07 -3.62 -8.97
CA ILE A 58 -9.19 -3.75 -9.90
C ILE A 58 -9.76 -2.37 -10.19
N PHE A 59 -10.24 -2.17 -11.40
CA PHE A 59 -10.73 -0.88 -11.87
C PHE A 59 -12.18 -1.04 -12.33
N CYS A 60 -13.09 -0.21 -11.80
CA CYS A 60 -14.45 -0.12 -12.32
C CYS A 60 -14.41 0.71 -13.60
N SER A 61 -14.26 0.04 -14.74
CA SER A 61 -13.90 0.66 -16.00
C SER A 61 -14.99 1.55 -16.55
N ASN A 62 -14.61 2.76 -16.93
CA ASN A 62 -15.41 3.73 -17.68
C ASN A 62 -14.83 3.97 -19.09
N ARG A 63 -14.05 3.00 -19.59
CA ARG A 63 -13.34 3.07 -20.88
C ARG A 63 -13.71 1.90 -21.77
N TYR A 64 -13.49 2.04 -23.08
CA TYR A 64 -13.71 0.98 -24.08
C TYR A 64 -15.15 0.42 -24.05
N GLY A 65 -16.14 1.30 -24.10
CA GLY A 65 -17.56 0.91 -24.10
C GLY A 65 -18.13 0.48 -22.74
N ARG A 66 -17.33 0.51 -21.67
CA ARG A 66 -17.80 0.27 -20.31
C ARG A 66 -18.34 1.52 -19.63
N SER A 67 -19.30 1.33 -18.73
CA SER A 67 -20.07 2.40 -18.09
C SER A 67 -19.85 2.50 -16.57
N GLY A 68 -18.75 1.95 -16.07
CA GLY A 68 -18.33 2.07 -14.68
C GLY A 68 -17.99 3.51 -14.25
N CYS A 69 -17.59 3.69 -13.00
CA CYS A 69 -17.33 5.02 -12.42
C CYS A 69 -15.86 5.48 -12.47
N GLY A 70 -14.94 4.66 -13.00
CA GLY A 70 -13.51 4.98 -13.06
C GLY A 70 -12.78 4.88 -11.72
N ARG A 71 -13.38 4.23 -10.71
CA ARG A 71 -12.74 4.03 -9.39
C ARG A 71 -11.85 2.80 -9.39
N THR A 72 -10.71 2.91 -8.72
CA THR A 72 -9.74 1.81 -8.54
C THR A 72 -9.82 1.29 -7.11
N PHE A 73 -9.92 -0.02 -6.97
CA PHE A 73 -9.92 -0.74 -5.71
C PHE A 73 -8.65 -1.56 -5.59
N GLN A 74 -8.20 -1.77 -4.36
CA GLN A 74 -6.94 -2.45 -4.06
C GLN A 74 -7.22 -3.71 -3.25
N LEU A 75 -6.69 -4.83 -3.76
CA LEU A 75 -6.74 -6.13 -3.14
C LEU A 75 -5.33 -6.46 -2.61
N TYR A 76 -5.24 -7.08 -1.44
CA TYR A 76 -3.97 -7.32 -0.75
C TYR A 76 -3.87 -8.75 -0.27
N ILE A 77 -2.64 -9.24 -0.08
CA ILE A 77 -2.42 -10.45 0.71
C ILE A 77 -2.69 -10.14 2.20
N SER A 78 -3.18 -11.12 2.95
CA SER A 78 -3.71 -10.94 4.30
C SER A 78 -2.68 -10.49 5.33
N CYS A 79 -1.40 -10.80 5.10
CA CYS A 79 -0.30 -10.40 5.97
C CYS A 79 0.18 -8.94 5.76
N GLU A 80 -0.47 -8.16 4.88
CA GLU A 80 0.04 -6.84 4.48
C GLU A 80 -0.72 -5.64 5.06
N PHE A 81 0.05 -4.72 5.65
CA PHE A 81 -0.47 -3.44 6.14
C PHE A 81 -0.62 -2.42 5.00
N ILE A 82 -1.85 -2.06 4.65
CA ILE A 82 -2.19 -1.25 3.47
C ILE A 82 -1.50 0.13 3.43
N SER A 83 -1.21 0.74 4.59
CA SER A 83 -0.84 2.15 4.69
C SER A 83 0.65 2.48 4.56
N PHE A 84 1.53 1.47 4.42
CA PHE A 84 2.98 1.71 4.37
C PHE A 84 3.67 0.95 3.24
N GLN A 85 4.41 1.70 2.42
CA GLN A 85 5.25 1.18 1.33
C GLN A 85 6.46 0.40 1.86
N TYR A 86 6.94 0.76 3.05
CA TYR A 86 8.09 0.18 3.73
C TYR A 86 7.64 -0.49 5.02
N GLY A 87 8.40 -1.49 5.47
CA GLY A 87 8.10 -2.25 6.69
C GLY A 87 8.54 -1.53 7.97
N ALA A 88 8.26 -2.17 9.11
CA ALA A 88 8.69 -1.70 10.43
C ALA A 88 10.22 -1.56 10.51
N THR A 89 10.99 -2.46 9.89
CA THR A 89 12.46 -2.42 9.89
C THR A 89 13.02 -1.11 9.37
N GLN A 90 12.55 -0.63 8.21
CA GLN A 90 13.02 0.65 7.65
C GLN A 90 12.63 1.82 8.54
N LEU A 91 11.44 1.80 9.12
CA LEU A 91 11.02 2.83 10.08
C LEU A 91 11.92 2.83 11.33
N SER A 92 12.26 1.66 11.88
CA SER A 92 13.17 1.52 13.02
C SER A 92 14.56 2.05 12.70
N ILE A 93 15.12 1.72 11.52
CA ILE A 93 16.43 2.24 11.08
C ILE A 93 16.38 3.77 10.93
N PHE A 94 15.30 4.30 10.36
CA PHE A 94 15.12 5.75 10.20
C PHE A 94 15.09 6.47 11.55
N ILE A 95 14.28 5.98 12.50
CA ILE A 95 14.16 6.58 13.84
C ILE A 95 15.49 6.47 14.60
N ALA A 96 16.12 5.29 14.61
CA ALA A 96 17.40 5.09 15.27
C ALA A 96 18.51 6.00 14.69
N SER A 97 18.50 6.22 13.37
CA SER A 97 19.43 7.13 12.70
C SER A 97 19.25 8.59 13.12
N LEU A 98 17.99 9.04 13.26
CA LEU A 98 17.69 10.37 13.77
C LEU A 98 18.16 10.54 15.22
N LEU A 99 18.00 9.51 16.06
CA LEU A 99 18.42 9.55 17.48
C LEU A 99 19.93 9.67 17.66
N VAL A 100 20.73 9.21 16.68
CA VAL A 100 22.19 9.40 16.66
C VAL A 100 22.62 10.68 15.91
N ASN A 101 21.70 11.64 15.76
CA ASN A 101 21.92 12.95 15.13
C ASN A 101 22.31 12.91 13.64
N LEU A 102 21.94 11.86 12.90
CA LEU A 102 22.03 11.93 11.43
C LEU A 102 20.97 12.90 10.87
N THR A 103 21.30 13.55 9.75
CA THR A 103 20.32 14.40 9.06
C THR A 103 19.12 13.58 8.59
N VAL A 104 17.98 14.24 8.38
CA VAL A 104 16.75 13.60 7.87
C VAL A 104 17.00 12.89 6.54
N HIS A 105 17.80 13.52 5.66
CA HIS A 105 18.22 12.95 4.39
C HIS A 105 19.08 11.68 4.58
N ALA A 106 20.16 11.77 5.37
CA ALA A 106 21.06 10.64 5.62
C ALA A 106 20.34 9.47 6.31
N SER A 107 19.45 9.77 7.25
CA SER A 107 18.64 8.77 7.94
C SER A 107 17.71 8.03 6.97
N TYR A 108 17.06 8.76 6.05
CA TYR A 108 16.15 8.16 5.07
C TYR A 108 16.88 7.34 4.02
N GLN A 109 18.03 7.84 3.53
CA GLN A 109 18.88 7.11 2.61
C GLN A 109 19.41 5.83 3.28
N LYS A 110 19.83 5.89 4.55
CA LYS A 110 20.27 4.70 5.30
C LYS A 110 19.14 3.69 5.50
N ALA A 111 17.92 4.15 5.74
CA ALA A 111 16.76 3.27 5.94
C ALA A 111 16.24 2.63 4.64
N THR A 112 16.26 3.36 3.53
CA THR A 112 15.54 2.96 2.29
C THR A 112 16.45 2.75 1.08
N GLY A 113 17.71 3.21 1.14
CA GLY A 113 18.65 3.29 0.03
C GLY A 113 18.33 4.36 -1.02
N GLN A 114 17.26 5.14 -0.83
CA GLN A 114 16.82 6.14 -1.79
C GLN A 114 17.52 7.47 -1.56
N SER A 115 17.94 8.13 -2.65
CA SER A 115 18.50 9.48 -2.62
C SER A 115 17.43 10.57 -2.62
N GLU A 116 16.22 10.26 -3.09
CA GLU A 116 15.09 11.20 -3.06
C GLU A 116 14.56 11.36 -1.63
N SER A 117 14.50 12.59 -1.13
CA SER A 117 14.21 12.87 0.29
C SER A 117 12.85 13.49 0.58
N ARG A 118 11.97 13.66 -0.42
CA ARG A 118 10.62 14.22 -0.19
C ARG A 118 9.82 13.33 0.74
N ASN A 119 9.98 12.01 0.61
CA ASN A 119 9.31 11.06 1.50
C ASN A 119 9.91 11.04 2.91
N ALA A 120 11.18 11.42 3.09
CA ALA A 120 11.82 11.54 4.40
C ALA A 120 11.09 12.55 5.30
N TRP A 121 10.77 13.73 4.74
CA TRP A 121 10.04 14.77 5.47
C TRP A 121 8.60 14.37 5.78
N ARG A 122 7.95 13.61 4.89
CA ARG A 122 6.61 13.04 5.15
C ARG A 122 6.64 12.05 6.32
N TRP A 123 7.70 11.25 6.43
CA TRP A 123 7.89 10.34 7.55
C TRP A 123 8.09 11.10 8.86
N LEU A 124 8.99 12.09 8.86
CA LEU A 124 9.23 12.92 10.03
C LEU A 124 7.95 13.63 10.49
N ASN A 125 7.20 14.25 9.59
CA ASN A 125 5.94 14.92 9.95
C ASN A 125 4.94 13.96 10.60
N LYS A 126 4.78 12.74 10.07
CA LYS A 126 3.90 11.72 10.68
C LYS A 126 4.37 11.32 12.08
N LEU A 127 5.68 11.15 12.28
CA LEU A 127 6.27 10.84 13.59
C LEU A 127 6.03 11.97 14.58
N MET A 128 6.27 13.22 14.17
CA MET A 128 6.11 14.41 15.01
C MET A 128 4.64 14.62 15.43
N VAL A 129 3.69 14.39 14.52
CA VAL A 129 2.25 14.43 14.85
C VAL A 129 1.88 13.40 15.92
N LYS A 130 2.57 12.26 15.97
CA LYS A 130 2.34 11.16 16.92
C LYS A 130 3.24 11.19 18.15
N LEU A 131 4.13 12.16 18.26
CA LEU A 131 5.11 12.24 19.35
C LEU A 131 4.46 12.29 20.73
N THR A 132 3.36 13.03 20.86
CA THR A 132 2.60 13.12 22.12
C THR A 132 1.99 11.77 22.51
N ASP A 133 1.50 11.01 21.55
CA ASP A 133 0.97 9.65 21.78
C ASP A 133 2.10 8.72 22.23
N TYR A 134 3.28 8.79 21.58
CA TYR A 134 4.44 7.98 21.95
C TYR A 134 4.95 8.26 23.35
N ARG A 135 4.98 9.53 23.77
CA ARG A 135 5.39 9.91 25.14
C ARG A 135 4.52 9.30 26.23
N ARG A 136 3.25 9.00 25.94
CA ARG A 136 2.36 8.35 26.92
C ARG A 136 2.80 6.92 27.24
N PHE A 137 3.40 6.21 26.28
CA PHE A 137 3.92 4.86 26.49
C PHE A 137 5.23 4.82 27.30
N LEU A 138 5.92 5.96 27.46
CA LEU A 138 7.14 6.07 28.27
C LEU A 138 6.84 6.40 29.75
N LYS A 139 5.58 6.66 30.11
CA LYS A 139 5.15 6.95 31.48
C LYS A 139 4.63 5.71 32.22
N ALA A 140 5.00 4.52 31.79
CA ALA A 140 4.77 3.27 32.51
C ALA A 140 5.92 3.01 33.48
#